data_AF-A0A358KG56-F1
#
_entry.id   AF-A0A358KG56-F1
#
_cell.length_a   1.000
_cell.length_b   1.000
_cell.length_c   1.000
_cell.angle_alpha   90.00
_cell.angle_beta   90.00
_cell.angle_gamma   90.00
#
_symmetry.space_group_name_H-M   'P 1'
#
loop_
_entity.id
_entity.type
_entity.pdbx_description
1 polymer ?
#
loop_
_entity_poly.entity_id
_entity_poly.type
_entity_poly.pdbx_seq_one_letter_code
_entity_poly.pdbx_strand_id
1 'polypeptide(L)' 'PPASSNWAKLQERLGTKVTLRYRKGKGSVDIKFFNDEDLQRILETLGVEAD' A
#
# COMPACT_ATOMS: atom_id res chain seq x y z
N PRO A 1 -12.78 14.07 -6.33
CA PRO A 1 -11.59 13.28 -5.97
C PRO A 1 -12.00 11.89 -5.47
N PRO A 2 -11.51 10.79 -6.07
CA PRO A 2 -12.01 9.45 -5.76
C PRO A 2 -11.40 8.98 -4.43
N ALA A 3 -11.91 9.52 -3.32
CA ALA A 3 -11.86 8.86 -2.03
C ALA A 3 -12.97 7.79 -2.01
N SER A 4 -12.91 6.88 -2.97
CA SER A 4 -13.78 5.71 -3.06
C SER A 4 -13.37 4.74 -1.96
N SER A 5 -14.32 4.11 -1.27
CA SER A 5 -14.20 3.23 -0.09
C SER A 5 -13.12 2.13 -0.10
N ASN A 6 -12.40 1.96 -1.21
CA ASN A 6 -11.35 0.97 -1.40
C ASN A 6 -9.98 1.43 -0.87
N TRP A 7 -9.73 2.74 -0.77
CA TRP A 7 -8.45 3.25 -0.25
C TRP A 7 -8.29 3.02 1.26
N ALA A 8 -9.35 3.29 2.03
CA ALA A 8 -9.36 3.04 3.46
C ALA A 8 -9.12 1.55 3.77
N LYS A 9 -9.73 0.65 3.00
CA LYS A 9 -9.52 -0.80 3.09
C LYS A 9 -8.08 -1.22 2.79
N LEU A 10 -7.40 -0.52 1.87
CA LEU A 10 -6.00 -0.81 1.57
C LEU A 10 -5.08 -0.44 2.74
N GLN A 11 -5.27 0.75 3.32
CA GLN A 11 -4.51 1.16 4.51
C GLN A 11 -4.76 0.25 5.72
N GLU A 12 -6.02 -0.17 5.92
CA GLU A 12 -6.42 -1.10 6.99
C GLU A 12 -5.76 -2.47 6.80
N ARG A 13 -5.80 -3.03 5.58
CA ARG A 13 -5.20 -4.34 5.28
C ARG A 13 -3.68 -4.35 5.40
N LEU A 14 -3.02 -3.29 4.93
CA LEU A 14 -1.56 -3.20 4.97
C LEU A 14 -1.04 -2.79 6.36
N GLY A 15 -1.89 -2.28 7.25
CA GLY A 15 -1.49 -1.83 8.59
C GLY A 15 -0.50 -0.67 8.59
N THR A 16 -0.32 0.00 7.45
CA THR A 16 0.70 1.03 7.27
C THR A 16 0.21 2.22 6.45
N LYS A 17 0.99 3.29 6.47
CA LYS A 17 0.74 4.49 5.68
C LYS A 17 1.01 4.24 4.20
N VAL A 18 -0.07 4.30 3.42
CA VAL A 18 -0.02 4.31 1.96
C VAL A 18 -0.22 5.75 1.48
N THR A 19 0.49 6.16 0.43
CA THR A 19 0.30 7.46 -0.23
C THR A 19 0.08 7.23 -1.72
N LEU A 20 -1.02 7.76 -2.27
CA LEU A 20 -1.29 7.75 -3.70
C LEU A 20 -0.92 9.11 -4.29
N ARG A 21 -0.07 9.12 -5.32
CA ARG A 21 0.21 10.33 -6.10
C ARG A 21 -0.18 10.09 -7.55
N TYR A 22 -0.88 11.06 -8.13
CA TYR A 22 -1.21 11.03 -9.55
C TYR A 22 -0.90 12.40 -10.17
N ARG A 23 -0.03 12.43 -11.18
CA ARG A 23 0.37 13.67 -11.84
C ARG A 23 0.66 13.43 -13.32
N LYS A 24 -0.01 14.20 -14.19
CA LYS A 24 0.19 14.18 -15.66
C LYS A 24 0.15 12.76 -16.26
N GLY A 25 -0.86 11.96 -15.91
CA GLY A 25 -1.01 10.59 -16.42
C GLY A 25 -0.12 9.53 -15.76
N LYS A 26 0.70 9.92 -14.77
CA LYS A 26 1.56 8.99 -14.02
C LYS A 26 1.04 8.83 -12.60
N GLY A 27 0.82 7.59 -12.18
CA GLY A 27 0.47 7.22 -10.82
C GLY A 27 1.66 6.62 -10.07
N SER A 28 1.78 6.92 -8.78
CA SER A 28 2.63 6.18 -7.85
C SER A 28 1.82 5.80 -6.60
N VAL A 29 2.09 4.61 -6.10
CA VAL A 29 1.64 4.15 -4.79
C VAL A 29 2.90 3.97 -3.95
N ASP A 30 3.01 4.72 -2.87
CA ASP A 30 4.12 4.64 -1.93
C ASP A 30 3.61 3.99 -0.64
N ILE A 31 4.13 2.80 -0.30
CA ILE A 31 3.84 2.09 0.95
C ILE A 31 5.08 2.24 1.84
N LYS A 32 4.93 2.81 3.04
CA LYS A 32 6.02 2.86 4.03
C LYS A 32 5.92 1.64 4.95
N PHE A 33 7.02 1.16 5.48
CA PHE A 33 7.04 0.10 6.51
C PHE A 33 8.07 0.50 7.57
N PHE A 34 7.90 0.06 8.81
CA PHE A 34 8.76 0.48 9.93
C PHE A 34 9.63 -0.66 10.48
N ASN A 35 9.33 -1.91 10.12
CA ASN A 35 10.07 -3.10 10.48
C ASN A 35 9.86 -4.20 9.43
N ASP A 36 10.53 -5.34 9.62
CA ASP A 36 10.49 -6.46 8.68
C ASP A 36 9.13 -7.18 8.68
N GLU A 37 8.40 -7.18 9.81
CA GLU A 37 7.05 -7.76 9.90
C GLU A 37 6.05 -7.00 9.03
N ASP A 38 6.11 -5.67 9.04
CA ASP A 38 5.30 -4.80 8.18
C ASP A 38 5.59 -5.09 6.71
N LEU A 39 6.88 -5.19 6.35
CA LEU A 39 7.30 -5.52 4.98
C LEU A 39 6.76 -6.87 4.55
N GLN A 40 6.91 -7.89 5.39
CA GLN A 40 6.47 -9.25 5.08
C GLN A 40 4.95 -9.31 4.88
N ARG A 41 4.16 -8.66 5.76
CA ARG A 41 2.70 -8.54 5.60
C ARG A 41 2.30 -7.86 4.29
N ILE A 42 3.03 -6.82 3.89
CA ILE A 42 2.81 -6.12 2.61
C ILE A 42 3.05 -7.09 1.44
N LEU A 43 4.16 -7.81 1.44
CA LEU A 43 4.52 -8.76 0.38
C LEU A 43 3.48 -9.89 0.28
N GLU A 44 3.12 -10.51 1.41
CA GLU A 44 2.09 -11.54 1.49
C GLU A 44 0.72 -11.03 1.01
N THR A 45 0.32 -9.81 1.41
CA THR A 45 -0.93 -9.19 0.97
C THR A 45 -0.95 -8.92 -0.55
N LEU A 46 0.22 -8.67 -1.15
CA LEU A 46 0.39 -8.50 -2.59
C LEU A 46 0.58 -9.82 -3.33
N GLY A 47 0.60 -10.96 -2.63
CA GLY A 47 0.83 -12.29 -3.22
C GLY A 47 2.26 -12.48 -3.72
N VAL A 48 3.21 -11.73 -3.17
CA VAL A 48 4.64 -11.88 -3.44
C VAL A 48 5.23 -12.77 -2.35
N GLU A 49 5.72 -13.95 -2.74
CA GLU A 49 6.50 -14.79 -1.82
C GLU A 49 7.87 -14.17 -1.63
N ALA A 50 8.26 -13.96 -0.37
CA ALA A 50 9.64 -13.65 -0.02
C ALA A 50 10.39 -14.98 0.11
N ASP A 51 11.41 -15.19 -0.73
CA ASP A 51 12.38 -16.29 -0.61
C ASP A 51 13.18 -16.24 0.70
#